data_AF-A0A923SQ54-F1
#
_entry.id   AF-A0A923SQ54-F1
#
_cell.length_a   1.000
_cell.length_b   1.000
_cell.length_c   1.000
_cell.angle_alpha   90.00
_cell.angle_beta   90.00
_cell.angle_gamma   90.00
#
_symmetry.space_group_name_H-M   'P 1'
#
loop_
_entity.id
_entity.type
_entity.pdbx_description
1 polymer ?
#
loop_
_entity_poly.entity_id
_entity_poly.type
_entity_poly.pdbx_seq_one_letter_code
_entity_poly.pdbx_strand_id
1 'polypeptide(L)' 'MEEMTKEEMQRFLIKEAQRGSTEMEAYRNLMEILGIEFPNEKKEPIE' A
#
# COMPACT_ATOMS: atom_id res chain seq x y z
N MET A 1 -8.50 0.37 17.31
CA MET A 1 -7.68 0.04 16.14
C MET A 1 -6.39 0.81 16.32
N GLU A 2 -5.27 0.13 16.47
CA GLU A 2 -3.96 0.79 16.48
C GLU A 2 -3.70 1.29 15.06
N GLU A 3 -3.49 2.60 14.92
CA GLU A 3 -3.18 3.23 13.64
C GLU A 3 -1.72 2.91 13.32
N MET A 4 -1.46 2.30 12.16
CA MET A 4 -0.09 1.92 11.77
C MET A 4 0.78 3.18 11.64
N THR A 5 1.93 3.19 12.29
CA THR A 5 2.87 4.33 12.23
C THR A 5 3.63 4.37 10.90
N LYS A 6 4.20 5.52 10.56
CA LYS A 6 5.02 5.68 9.33
C LYS A 6 6.21 4.71 9.31
N GLU A 7 6.84 4.50 10.46
CA GLU A 7 7.97 3.59 10.63
C GLU A 7 7.57 2.13 10.40
N GLU A 8 6.37 1.73 10.84
CA GLU A 8 5.84 0.39 10.59
C GLU A 8 5.51 0.19 9.11
N MET A 9 4.91 1.19 8.46
CA MET A 9 4.65 1.14 7.01
C MET A 9 5.96 0.99 6.23
N GLN A 10 6.98 1.77 6.59
CA GLN A 10 8.29 1.66 5.95
C GLN A 10 8.93 0.28 6.18
N ARG A 11 8.86 -0.27 7.39
CA ARG A 11 9.34 -1.63 7.68
C ARG A 11 8.58 -2.70 6.89
N PHE A 12 7.28 -2.53 6.72
CA PHE A 12 6.45 -3.44 5.92
C PHE A 12 6.90 -3.44 4.45
N LEU A 13 7.03 -2.27 3.84
CA LEU A 13 7.46 -2.14 2.44
C LEU A 13 8.87 -2.68 2.19
N ILE A 14 9.80 -2.49 3.14
CA ILE A 14 11.15 -3.08 3.07
C ILE A 14 11.07 -4.61 3.04
N LYS A 15 10.21 -5.23 3.87
CA LYS A 15 10.04 -6.69 3.90
C LYS A 15 9.45 -7.21 2.59
N GLU A 16 8.49 -6.51 2.01
CA GLU A 16 7.90 -6.86 0.71
C GLU A 16 8.96 -6.80 -0.41
N ALA A 17 9.78 -5.75 -0.44
CA ALA A 17 10.89 -5.65 -1.38
C ALA A 17 11.91 -6.80 -1.22
N GLN A 18 12.23 -7.19 0.02
CA GLN A 18 13.11 -8.33 0.32
C GLN A 18 12.51 -9.67 -0.12
N ARG A 19 11.19 -9.79 -0.15
CA ARG A 19 10.46 -10.96 -0.67
C ARG A 19 10.36 -10.99 -2.19
N GLY A 20 10.75 -9.89 -2.86
CA GLY A 20 10.66 -9.75 -4.30
C GLY A 20 9.30 -9.25 -4.81
N SER A 21 8.44 -8.73 -3.92
CA SER A 21 7.19 -8.09 -4.33
C SER A 21 7.51 -6.85 -5.19
N THR A 22 6.71 -6.62 -6.22
CA THR A 22 6.75 -5.36 -6.95
C THR A 22 6.26 -4.22 -6.06
N GLU A 23 6.66 -2.98 -6.38
CA GLU A 23 6.21 -1.79 -5.65
C GLU A 23 4.67 -1.70 -5.57
N MET A 24 4.00 -2.00 -6.69
CA MET A 24 2.53 -1.97 -6.77
C MET A 24 1.86 -3.04 -5.89
N GLU A 25 2.43 -4.23 -5.79
CA GLU A 25 1.94 -5.28 -4.89
C GLU A 25 2.14 -4.91 -3.43
N ALA A 26 3.31 -4.37 -3.10
CA ALA A 26 3.62 -3.91 -1.74
C ALA A 26 2.63 -2.83 -1.27
N TYR A 27 2.28 -1.87 -2.13
CA TYR A 27 1.27 -0.85 -1.80
C TYR A 27 -0.13 -1.43 -1.66
N ARG A 28 -0.56 -2.35 -2.55
CA ARG A 28 -1.86 -3.02 -2.40
C ARG A 28 -1.98 -3.76 -1.08
N ASN A 29 -0.95 -4.54 -0.74
CA ASN A 29 -0.91 -5.30 0.52
C ASN A 29 -0.93 -4.37 1.74
N LEU A 30 -0.21 -3.24 1.67
CA LEU A 30 -0.22 -2.24 2.74
C LEU A 30 -1.62 -1.62 2.90
N MET A 31 -2.28 -1.25 1.81
CA MET A 31 -3.61 -0.64 1.85
C MET A 31 -4.68 -1.61 2.38
N GLU A 32 -4.59 -2.89 2.03
CA GLU A 32 -5.45 -3.95 2.58
C GLU A 32 -5.32 -4.05 4.12
N ILE A 33 -4.09 -4.00 4.63
CA ILE A 33 -3.81 -4.01 6.08
C ILE A 33 -4.36 -2.76 6.77
N LEU A 34 -4.26 -1.60 6.11
CA LEU A 34 -4.79 -0.33 6.62
C LEU A 34 -6.33 -0.25 6.50
N GLY A 35 -6.98 -1.21 5.84
CA GLY A 35 -8.42 -1.20 5.60
C GLY A 35 -8.86 -0.08 4.66
N ILE A 36 -7.96 0.40 3.79
CA ILE A 36 -8.25 1.45 2.80
C ILE A 36 -8.26 0.87 1.40
N GLU A 37 -9.11 1.42 0.54
CA GLU A 37 -9.18 0.98 -0.84
C GLU A 37 -7.95 1.45 -1.63
N PHE A 38 -7.41 0.54 -2.44
CA PHE A 38 -6.38 0.92 -3.40
C PHE A 38 -7.00 1.82 -4.47
N PRO A 39 -6.45 3.02 -4.73
CA PRO A 39 -6.99 3.91 -5.73
C PRO A 39 -6.95 3.21 -7.09
N ASN A 40 -8.12 2.86 -7.61
CA ASN A 40 -8.23 2.39 -8.98
C ASN A 40 -7.97 3.57 -9.91
N GLU A 41 -7.11 3.40 -10.90
CA GLU A 41 -6.90 4.35 -12.00
C GLU A 41 -8.12 4.44 -12.94
N LYS A 42 -9.34 4.54 -12.39
CA LYS A 42 -10.44 5.08 -13.17
C LYS A 42 -10.19 6.57 -13.28
N LYS A 43 -9.44 6.92 -14.33
CA LYS A 43 -9.38 8.26 -14.91
C LYS A 43 -10.80 8.81 -14.90
N GLU A 44 -11.11 9.73 -13.99
CA GLU A 44 -12.24 10.59 -14.23
C GLU A 44 -11.88 11.41 -15.47
N PRO A 45 -12.68 11.35 -16.55
CA PRO A 45 -12.53 12.33 -17.62
C PRO A 45 -12.77 13.68 -16.96
N ILE A 46 -11.78 14.55 -17.08
CA ILE A 46 -11.91 15.96 -16.72
C ILE A 46 -12.92 16.52 -17.74
N GLU A 47 -14.17 16.75 -17.31
CA GLU A 47 -15.17 17.51 -18.09
C GLU A 47 -14.81 19.00 -18.18
#